data_AF-A0A810MYM4-F1
#
_entry.id   AF-A0A810MYM4-F1
#
_cell.length_a   1.000
_cell.length_b   1.000
_cell.length_c   1.000
_cell.angle_alpha   90.00
_cell.angle_beta   90.00
_cell.angle_gamma   90.00
#
_symmetry.space_group_name_H-M   'P 1'
#
loop_
_entity.id
_entity.type
_entity.pdbx_description
1 polymer ?
#
loop_
_entity_poly.entity_id
_entity_poly.type
_entity_poly.pdbx_seq_one_letter_code
_entity_poly.pdbx_strand_id
1 'polypeptide(L)'
;MSDAGRALECRRCGRPVRVGRQNYELFEGMHYVCFHYEFEHDPADPDEDCGVAGCPSAPAARHKERLLGEVRQLLADWSDGPPANWDNTTLPDYLEALAGWLNDCDGYYQSRGLPVPWNGWEVTAAAMRAATLYE
;
A
#
# COMPACT_ATOMS: atom_id res chain seq x y z
N MET A 1 -8.50 -34.88 18.24
CA MET A 1 -9.52 -33.85 17.93
C MET A 1 -8.76 -32.59 17.53
N SER A 2 -8.74 -32.29 16.24
CA SER A 2 -7.95 -31.20 15.65
C SER A 2 -8.61 -29.85 15.91
N ASP A 3 -7.91 -28.93 16.58
CA ASP A 3 -8.30 -27.56 16.92
C ASP A 3 -8.35 -26.60 15.70
N ALA A 4 -8.53 -27.14 14.49
CA ALA A 4 -8.38 -26.43 13.23
C ALA A 4 -9.60 -25.57 12.83
N GLY A 5 -10.43 -25.13 13.78
CA GLY A 5 -11.74 -24.54 13.45
C GLY A 5 -12.28 -23.47 14.39
N ARG A 6 -11.59 -23.08 15.45
CA ARG A 6 -12.10 -22.03 16.33
C ARG A 6 -11.89 -20.65 15.70
N ALA A 7 -12.97 -19.90 15.54
CA ALA A 7 -12.88 -18.50 15.13
C ALA A 7 -12.11 -17.73 16.20
N LEU A 8 -10.99 -17.10 15.82
CA LEU A 8 -10.29 -16.15 16.69
C LEU A 8 -11.13 -14.87 16.72
N GLU A 9 -11.48 -14.38 17.90
CA GLU A 9 -12.30 -13.18 18.08
C GLU A 9 -11.45 -12.06 18.67
N CYS A 10 -11.52 -10.87 18.08
CA CYS A 10 -10.75 -9.72 18.56
C CYS A 10 -11.27 -9.29 19.93
N ARG A 11 -10.38 -9.20 20.93
CA ARG A 11 -10.74 -8.80 22.31
C ARG A 11 -11.30 -7.38 22.42
N ARG A 12 -10.97 -6.48 21.48
CA ARG A 12 -11.44 -5.08 21.49
C ARG A 12 -12.82 -4.91 20.84
N CYS A 13 -13.02 -5.47 19.64
CA CYS A 13 -14.24 -5.21 18.85
C CYS A 13 -15.21 -6.40 18.79
N GLY A 14 -14.84 -7.57 19.33
CA GLY A 14 -15.65 -8.79 19.34
C GLY A 14 -15.85 -9.45 17.97
N ARG A 15 -15.26 -8.94 16.89
CA ARG A 15 -15.41 -9.49 15.54
C ARG A 15 -14.34 -10.55 15.24
N PRO A 16 -14.61 -11.51 14.34
CA PRO A 16 -13.61 -12.51 13.95
C PRO A 16 -12.34 -11.90 13.34
N VAL A 17 -11.18 -12.38 13.76
CA VAL A 17 -9.88 -12.11 13.14
C VAL A 17 -9.72 -13.05 11.95
N ARG A 18 -9.85 -12.51 10.73
CA ARG A 18 -9.72 -13.26 9.48
C ARG A 18 -8.38 -13.04 8.80
N VAL A 19 -7.94 -11.79 8.72
CA VAL A 19 -6.63 -11.37 8.17
C VAL A 19 -5.63 -11.25 9.32
N GLY A 20 -4.40 -11.71 9.10
CA GLY A 20 -3.32 -11.62 10.10
C GLY A 20 -3.45 -12.59 11.27
N ARG A 21 -4.21 -13.69 11.12
CA ARG A 21 -4.44 -14.69 12.17
C ARG A 21 -3.15 -15.27 12.77
N GLN A 22 -2.10 -15.37 11.96
CA GLN A 22 -0.79 -15.83 12.37
C GLN A 22 -0.11 -14.91 13.41
N ASN A 23 -0.56 -13.65 13.51
CA ASN A 23 -0.05 -12.66 14.45
C ASN A 23 -1.03 -12.40 15.61
N TYR A 24 -2.05 -13.24 15.79
CA TYR A 24 -3.11 -12.99 16.77
C TYR A 24 -2.58 -12.88 18.20
N GLU A 25 -1.61 -13.72 18.58
CA GLU A 25 -0.97 -13.66 19.90
C GLU A 25 -0.08 -12.42 20.05
N LEU A 26 0.64 -12.05 18.98
CA LEU A 26 1.47 -10.84 18.95
C LEU A 26 0.65 -9.57 19.18
N PHE A 27 -0.56 -9.51 18.63
CA PHE A 27 -1.46 -8.37 18.76
C PHE A 27 -2.42 -8.50 19.95
N GLU A 28 -1.99 -9.19 21.01
CA GLU A 28 -2.72 -9.32 22.27
C GLU A 28 -4.15 -9.86 22.11
N GLY A 29 -4.36 -10.72 21.11
CA GLY A 29 -5.66 -11.28 20.76
C GLY A 29 -6.58 -10.29 20.03
N MET A 30 -6.03 -9.36 19.26
CA MET A 30 -6.79 -8.35 18.53
C MET A 30 -6.48 -8.37 17.01
N HIS A 31 -7.29 -7.65 16.23
CA HIS A 31 -6.87 -7.22 14.89
C HIS A 31 -5.68 -6.25 15.02
N TYR A 32 -4.79 -6.21 14.03
CA TYR A 32 -3.71 -5.21 13.98
C TYR A 32 -4.24 -3.78 14.21
N VAL A 33 -5.30 -3.39 13.50
CA VAL A 33 -5.91 -2.05 13.65
C VAL A 33 -6.44 -1.80 15.07
N CYS A 34 -7.07 -2.80 15.68
CA CYS A 34 -7.58 -2.68 17.05
C CYS A 34 -6.45 -2.59 18.07
N PHE A 35 -5.38 -3.35 17.89
CA PHE A 35 -4.17 -3.28 18.72
C PHE A 35 -3.47 -1.93 18.56
N HIS A 36 -3.26 -1.50 17.32
CA HIS A 36 -2.60 -0.23 16.98
C HIS A 36 -3.28 0.95 17.66
N TYR A 37 -4.59 1.05 17.53
CA TYR A 37 -5.36 2.12 18.18
C TYR A 37 -5.53 1.97 19.70
N GLU A 38 -5.22 0.82 20.28
CA GLU A 38 -5.29 0.61 21.74
C GLU A 38 -3.95 0.91 22.41
N PHE A 39 -2.84 0.55 21.76
CA PHE A 39 -1.52 0.55 22.38
C PHE A 39 -0.47 1.44 21.69
N GLU A 40 -0.66 1.78 20.41
CA GLU A 40 0.31 2.58 19.64
C GLU A 40 -0.15 4.03 19.39
N HIS A 41 -1.41 4.34 19.71
CA HIS A 41 -2.04 5.66 19.60
C HIS A 41 -2.30 6.32 20.96
N ASP A 42 -1.29 6.27 21.83
CA ASP A 42 -1.22 7.04 23.06
C ASP A 42 0.19 7.64 23.13
N PRO A 43 0.36 8.98 23.15
CA PRO A 43 -0.65 10.03 23.32
C PRO A 43 -1.22 10.62 22.01
N ALA A 44 -0.89 10.07 20.85
CA ALA A 44 -1.33 10.62 19.56
C ALA A 44 -2.84 10.37 19.33
N ASP A 45 -3.58 11.39 18.89
CA ASP A 45 -5.01 11.25 18.57
C ASP A 45 -5.21 10.14 17.52
N PRO A 46 -6.17 9.20 17.71
CA PRO A 46 -6.41 8.10 16.78
C PRO A 46 -6.69 8.53 15.33
N ASP A 47 -7.13 9.76 15.07
CA ASP A 47 -7.36 10.29 13.72
C ASP A 47 -6.11 10.95 13.12
N GLU A 48 -5.04 11.09 13.89
CA GLU A 48 -3.75 11.62 13.43
C GLU A 48 -2.79 10.52 13.01
N ASP A 49 -1.69 10.90 12.37
CA ASP A 49 -0.61 9.96 12.06
C ASP A 49 0.30 9.76 13.27
N CYS A 50 0.44 8.53 13.74
CA CYS A 50 1.44 8.19 14.75
C CYS A 50 2.85 7.95 14.16
N GLY A 51 3.03 8.04 12.85
CA GLY A 51 4.32 7.86 12.15
C GLY A 51 4.68 6.40 11.86
N VAL A 52 3.99 5.44 12.46
CA VAL A 52 4.19 4.01 12.20
C VAL A 52 3.89 3.69 10.74
N ALA A 53 4.72 2.85 10.12
CA ALA A 53 4.49 2.39 8.76
C ALA A 53 3.21 1.55 8.69
N GLY A 54 2.29 1.92 7.81
CA GLY A 54 0.98 1.26 7.70
C GLY A 54 -0.05 1.70 8.73
N CYS A 55 0.20 2.78 9.49
CA CYS A 55 -0.81 3.43 10.32
C CYS A 55 -2.11 3.66 9.51
N PRO A 56 -3.25 3.12 9.94
CA PRO A 56 -4.52 3.29 9.23
C PRO A 56 -5.00 4.75 9.21
N SER A 57 -4.51 5.58 10.12
CA SER A 57 -4.80 7.01 10.22
C SER A 57 -3.75 7.89 9.52
N ALA A 58 -2.80 7.30 8.80
CA ALA A 58 -1.84 8.06 8.02
C ALA A 58 -2.57 8.99 7.03
N PRO A 59 -2.34 10.32 7.07
CA PRO A 59 -3.06 11.28 6.27
C PRO A 59 -2.64 11.20 4.80
N ALA A 60 -3.48 11.78 3.95
CA ALA A 60 -3.18 12.05 2.53
C ALA A 60 -1.77 12.66 2.32
N ALA A 61 -1.26 13.44 3.30
CA ALA A 61 0.08 14.02 3.25
C ALA A 61 1.20 12.96 3.13
N ARG A 62 1.14 11.84 3.84
CA ARG A 62 2.13 10.75 3.68
C ARG A 62 2.01 10.05 2.34
N HIS A 63 0.80 9.91 1.81
CA HIS A 63 0.62 9.34 0.48
C HIS A 63 1.24 10.23 -0.61
N LYS A 64 1.08 11.57 -0.49
CA LYS A 64 1.80 12.54 -1.31
C LYS A 64 3.32 12.42 -1.14
N GLU A 65 3.83 12.31 0.08
CA GLU A 65 5.27 12.18 0.35
C GLU A 65 5.84 10.88 -0.23
N ARG A 66 5.09 9.78 -0.17
CA ARG A 66 5.45 8.52 -0.85
C ARG A 66 5.52 8.71 -2.36
N LEU A 67 4.51 9.32 -2.98
CA LEU A 67 4.57 9.63 -4.42
C LEU A 67 5.79 10.51 -4.75
N LEU A 68 6.08 11.54 -3.95
CA LEU A 68 7.25 12.37 -4.14
C LEU A 68 8.56 11.56 -4.06
N GLY A 69 8.64 10.60 -3.13
CA GLY A 69 9.76 9.66 -3.02
C GLY A 69 9.92 8.81 -4.28
N GLU A 70 8.82 8.26 -4.79
CA GLU A 70 8.81 7.46 -6.02
C GLU A 70 9.26 8.27 -7.25
N VAL A 71 8.77 9.51 -7.40
CA VAL A 71 9.20 10.41 -8.49
C VAL A 71 10.70 10.72 -8.39
N ARG A 72 11.21 10.97 -7.18
CA ARG A 72 12.64 11.21 -6.97
C ARG A 72 13.48 9.97 -7.26
N GLN A 73 12.97 8.79 -6.94
CA GLN A 73 13.66 7.54 -7.26
C GLN A 73 13.70 7.31 -8.76
N LEU A 74 12.59 7.50 -9.48
CA LEU A 74 12.57 7.41 -10.95
C LEU A 74 13.55 8.40 -11.60
N LEU A 75 13.63 9.62 -11.08
CA LEU A 75 14.62 10.60 -11.54
C LEU A 75 16.06 10.17 -11.24
N ALA A 76 16.31 9.58 -10.07
CA ALA A 76 17.63 9.08 -9.70
C ALA A 76 18.03 7.86 -10.54
N ASP A 77 17.07 6.98 -10.85
CA ASP A 77 17.25 5.82 -11.73
C ASP A 77 17.60 6.28 -13.15
N TRP A 78 17.02 7.40 -13.60
CA TRP A 78 17.32 8.06 -14.88
C TRP A 78 18.69 8.77 -14.94
N SER A 79 19.53 8.65 -13.89
CA SER A 79 20.81 9.34 -13.66
C SER A 79 21.41 10.12 -14.85
N ASP A 80 21.96 9.41 -15.83
CA ASP A 80 22.58 9.93 -17.07
C ASP A 80 21.84 9.46 -18.35
N GLY A 81 20.64 8.90 -18.18
CA GLY A 81 19.84 8.30 -19.25
C GLY A 81 18.96 7.15 -18.75
N PRO A 82 18.11 6.58 -19.61
CA PRO A 82 17.23 5.48 -19.24
C PRO A 82 18.01 4.25 -18.77
N PRO A 83 17.60 3.60 -17.66
CA PRO A 83 18.11 2.28 -17.31
C PRO A 83 17.91 1.27 -18.44
N ALA A 84 18.84 0.32 -18.58
CA ALA A 84 18.81 -0.69 -19.64
C ALA A 84 17.56 -1.59 -19.64
N ASN A 85 16.83 -1.62 -18.53
CA ASN A 85 15.61 -2.38 -18.35
C ASN A 85 14.34 -1.52 -18.49
N TRP A 86 14.41 -0.31 -19.05
CA TRP A 86 13.23 0.49 -19.35
C TRP A 86 12.92 0.36 -20.84
N ASP A 87 11.67 0.06 -21.16
CA ASP A 87 11.21 -0.04 -22.54
C ASP A 87 10.78 1.35 -23.06
N ASN A 88 10.14 2.15 -22.21
CA ASN A 88 9.67 3.50 -22.54
C ASN A 88 10.70 4.56 -22.17
N THR A 89 11.50 4.97 -23.16
CA THR A 89 12.65 5.87 -22.96
C THR A 89 12.47 7.26 -23.56
N THR A 90 11.30 7.55 -24.14
CA THR A 90 10.92 8.89 -24.58
C THR A 90 9.73 9.39 -23.77
N LEU A 91 9.60 10.72 -23.66
CA LEU A 91 8.48 11.31 -22.93
C LEU A 91 7.12 10.91 -23.53
N PRO A 92 6.92 10.91 -24.87
CA PRO A 92 5.67 10.41 -25.47
C PRO A 92 5.36 8.97 -25.08
N ASP A 93 6.30 8.03 -25.28
CA ASP A 93 6.08 6.60 -24.99
C ASP A 93 5.75 6.39 -23.51
N TYR A 94 6.49 7.06 -22.61
CA TYR A 94 6.26 6.97 -21.18
C TYR A 94 4.88 7.51 -20.76
N LEU A 95 4.43 8.63 -21.35
CA LEU A 95 3.11 9.20 -21.04
C LEU A 95 1.97 8.35 -21.61
N GLU A 96 2.17 7.73 -22.77
CA GLU A 96 1.22 6.78 -23.36
C GLU A 96 1.09 5.54 -22.48
N ALA A 97 2.20 4.93 -22.09
CA ALA A 97 2.26 3.80 -21.16
C ALA A 97 1.64 4.12 -19.79
N LEU A 98 1.91 5.31 -19.26
CA LEU A 98 1.32 5.78 -18.00
C LEU A 98 -0.20 5.87 -18.08
N ALA A 99 -0.73 6.44 -19.17
CA ALA A 99 -2.16 6.56 -19.39
C ALA A 99 -2.82 5.18 -19.60
N GLY A 100 -2.19 4.30 -20.39
CA GLY A 100 -2.64 2.93 -20.61
C GLY A 100 -2.73 2.14 -19.31
N TRP A 101 -1.67 2.19 -18.49
CA TRP A 101 -1.67 1.49 -17.22
C TRP A 101 -2.75 2.02 -16.26
N LEU A 102 -2.94 3.34 -16.17
CA LEU A 102 -4.01 3.92 -15.34
C LEU A 102 -5.40 3.47 -15.78
N ASN A 103 -5.63 3.32 -17.08
CA ASN A 103 -6.89 2.82 -17.62
C ASN A 103 -7.15 1.35 -17.25
N ASP A 104 -6.10 0.53 -17.20
CA ASP A 104 -6.21 -0.93 -17.07
C ASP A 104 -5.87 -1.45 -15.65
N CYS A 105 -5.55 -0.56 -14.71
CA CYS A 105 -4.97 -0.92 -13.41
C CYS A 105 -5.86 -1.84 -12.54
N ASP A 106 -7.18 -1.81 -12.72
CA ASP A 106 -8.10 -2.73 -12.04
C ASP A 106 -7.73 -4.20 -12.29
N GLY A 107 -7.33 -4.54 -13.53
CA GLY A 107 -6.89 -5.88 -13.91
C GLY A 107 -5.58 -6.29 -13.23
N TYR A 108 -4.66 -5.34 -13.05
CA TYR A 108 -3.41 -5.55 -12.31
C TYR A 108 -3.67 -5.91 -10.85
N TYR A 109 -4.57 -5.19 -10.16
CA TYR A 109 -4.90 -5.48 -8.76
C TYR A 109 -5.68 -6.80 -8.63
N GLN A 110 -6.67 -7.02 -9.51
CA GLN A 110 -7.50 -8.23 -9.53
C GLN A 110 -6.66 -9.50 -9.72
N SER A 111 -5.76 -9.51 -10.71
CA SER A 111 -4.91 -10.67 -11.01
C SER A 111 -3.99 -11.08 -9.85
N ARG A 112 -3.68 -10.14 -8.95
CA ARG A 112 -2.86 -10.36 -7.76
C ARG A 112 -3.68 -10.61 -6.49
N GLY A 113 -5.01 -10.63 -6.58
CA GLY A 113 -5.89 -10.73 -5.42
C GLY A 113 -5.76 -9.56 -4.44
N LEU A 114 -5.29 -8.40 -4.93
CA LEU A 114 -5.13 -7.19 -4.15
C LEU A 114 -6.34 -6.27 -4.36
N PRO A 115 -6.79 -5.54 -3.32
CA PRO A 115 -7.76 -4.46 -3.51
C PRO A 115 -7.08 -3.28 -4.22
N VAL A 116 -7.82 -2.58 -5.07
CA VAL A 116 -7.39 -1.29 -5.62
C VAL A 116 -7.23 -0.30 -4.45
N PRO A 117 -6.10 0.41 -4.31
CA PRO A 117 -5.94 1.44 -3.30
C PRO A 117 -7.05 2.50 -3.41
N TRP A 118 -7.66 2.85 -2.28
CA TRP A 118 -8.72 3.85 -2.25
C TRP A 118 -8.21 5.29 -2.49
N ASN A 119 -6.90 5.51 -2.31
CA ASN A 119 -6.26 6.80 -2.52
C ASN A 119 -5.56 6.83 -3.88
N GLY A 120 -5.78 7.90 -4.65
CA GLY A 120 -5.20 8.05 -5.99
C GLY A 120 -3.67 8.22 -6.00
N TRP A 121 -3.06 8.59 -4.87
CA TRP A 121 -1.62 8.76 -4.74
C TRP A 121 -0.85 7.44 -4.94
N GLU A 122 -1.31 6.36 -4.31
CA GLU A 122 -0.68 5.04 -4.43
C GLU A 122 -0.87 4.44 -5.82
N VAL A 123 -2.05 4.62 -6.42
CA VAL A 123 -2.32 4.20 -7.81
C VAL A 123 -1.41 4.98 -8.77
N THR A 124 -1.27 6.30 -8.59
CA THR A 124 -0.40 7.14 -9.41
C THR A 124 1.07 6.74 -9.27
N ALA A 125 1.53 6.44 -8.05
CA ALA A 125 2.89 5.99 -7.80
C ALA A 125 3.18 4.64 -8.51
N ALA A 126 2.26 3.69 -8.41
CA ALA A 126 2.36 2.41 -9.11
C ALA A 126 2.37 2.61 -10.63
N ALA A 127 1.52 3.51 -11.15
CA ALA A 127 1.44 3.83 -12.56
C ALA A 127 2.75 4.43 -13.11
N MET A 128 3.34 5.40 -12.40
CA MET A 128 4.64 5.98 -12.79
C MET A 128 5.75 4.93 -12.86
N ARG A 129 5.77 3.99 -11.93
CA ARG A 129 6.74 2.89 -11.96
C ARG A 129 6.44 1.87 -13.05
N ALA A 130 5.18 1.57 -13.32
CA ALA A 130 4.78 0.64 -14.37
C ALA A 130 5.03 1.22 -15.78
N ALA A 131 4.87 2.53 -15.95
CA ALA A 131 5.08 3.23 -17.21
C ALA A 131 6.50 3.11 -17.76
N THR A 132 7.48 2.63 -16.98
CA THR A 132 8.83 2.34 -17.48
C THR A 132 8.89 1.06 -18.33
N LEU A 133 7.88 0.19 -18.23
CA LEU A 133 7.81 -1.14 -18.86
C LEU A 133 6.48 -1.42 -19.59
N TYR A 134 5.41 -0.70 -19.28
CA TYR A 134 4.08 -0.99 -19.80
C TYR A 134 4.00 -0.65 -21.30
N GLU A 135 3.48 -1.57 -22.10
CA GLU A 135 3.28 -1.40 -23.54
C GLU A 135 2.02 -0.59 -23.88
#